data_AF-A0A7V9T527-F1
#
_entry.id   AF-A0A7V9T527-F1
#
_cell.length_a   1.000
_cell.length_b   1.000
_cell.length_c   1.000
_cell.angle_alpha   90.00
_cell.angle_beta   90.00
_cell.angle_gamma   90.00
#
_symmetry.space_group_name_H-M   'P 1'
#
loop_
_entity.id
_entity.type
_entity.pdbx_description
1 polymer ?
#
loop_
_entity_poly.entity_id
_entity_poly.type
_entity_poly.pdbx_seq_one_letter_code
_entity_poly.pdbx_strand_id
1 'polypeptide(L)'
;MRVPLEWLHEHCDPALEVRALEERLTMTGTKVEARHHHGVGAPDRFVVGRVLEAHRHPDADRLSVCKVDVGEVQPAQIVCGAPNVAAGQTVAVARPGAVMLDGTELGRARLRGVDSEGMILAEDELGIGTDHAGIIVLADDGLLPGAALAGVLPIATDVLELEITPNRPDCLGIYGVAREVHAATGAPLRPPPWAGTELGAAAPVAGLAFDLDAPELVPRITFLAFDGVTVGPSPAWLKARLMACGQRPINNVVDITNYVMFLTGQPLHAFDLDRVAGGRLVLRRAARGEEIETLDGQVRRLDGEMLLFEDAEGPTSIAGVMGGARSEVGPDTSAVLMEVATWDGANVNRTSTLLGLRTEASGRFEKGLQPEGTLEAQAVAIKLMVALCGARRRPGLVDVGVKPPP
;
A
#
# COMPACT_ATOMS: atom_id res chain seq x y z
N MET A 1 -10.59 -2.50 -10.70
CA MET A 1 -9.41 -2.79 -9.84
C MET A 1 -8.17 -2.59 -10.68
N ARG A 2 -7.17 -1.85 -10.20
CA ARG A 2 -5.90 -1.66 -10.92
C ARG A 2 -4.87 -2.72 -10.53
N VAL A 3 -4.26 -3.35 -11.54
CA VAL A 3 -3.28 -4.44 -11.41
C VAL A 3 -2.00 -4.06 -12.16
N PRO A 4 -0.95 -3.62 -11.44
CA PRO A 4 0.36 -3.38 -12.03
C PRO A 4 0.95 -4.70 -12.54
N LEU A 5 1.40 -4.74 -13.79
CA LEU A 5 1.90 -5.97 -14.40
C LEU A 5 3.20 -6.47 -13.77
N GLU A 6 4.10 -5.56 -13.39
CA GLU A 6 5.34 -5.92 -12.66
C GLU A 6 5.02 -6.75 -11.42
N TRP A 7 4.08 -6.27 -10.60
CA TRP A 7 3.68 -6.93 -9.37
C TRP A 7 2.91 -8.24 -9.63
N LEU A 8 2.07 -8.29 -10.68
CA LEU A 8 1.41 -9.52 -11.09
C LEU A 8 2.42 -10.61 -11.50
N HIS A 9 3.44 -10.24 -12.28
CA HIS A 9 4.46 -11.16 -12.79
C HIS A 9 5.37 -11.72 -11.68
N GLU A 10 5.49 -11.04 -10.54
CA GLU A 10 6.13 -11.63 -9.36
C GLU A 10 5.41 -12.87 -8.84
N HIS A 11 4.11 -13.02 -9.12
CA HIS A 11 3.32 -14.15 -8.67
C HIS A 11 3.02 -15.13 -9.80
N CYS A 12 2.77 -14.64 -11.01
CA CYS A 12 2.56 -15.45 -12.19
C CYS A 12 2.91 -14.65 -13.45
N ASP A 13 4.03 -14.98 -14.09
CA ASP A 13 4.44 -14.40 -15.37
C ASP A 13 4.13 -15.39 -16.49
N PRO A 14 3.17 -15.08 -17.39
CA PRO A 14 2.81 -15.95 -18.50
C PRO A 14 3.74 -15.85 -19.71
N ALA A 15 4.76 -14.96 -19.67
CA ALA A 15 5.64 -14.65 -20.80
C ALA A 15 4.84 -14.31 -22.07
N LEU A 16 3.74 -13.56 -21.91
CA LEU A 16 2.87 -13.09 -22.98
C LEU A 16 3.04 -11.59 -23.18
N GLU A 17 2.88 -11.17 -24.43
CA GLU A 17 2.62 -9.76 -24.74
C GLU A 17 1.38 -9.27 -23.98
N VAL A 18 1.42 -8.03 -23.50
CA VAL A 18 0.37 -7.45 -22.65
C VAL A 18 -1.01 -7.58 -23.27
N ARG A 19 -1.13 -7.30 -24.57
CA ARG A 19 -2.38 -7.45 -25.32
C ARG A 19 -2.92 -8.89 -25.32
N ALA A 20 -2.05 -9.88 -25.45
CA ALA A 20 -2.47 -11.28 -25.43
C ALA A 20 -2.96 -11.69 -24.04
N LEU A 21 -2.34 -11.17 -22.98
CA LEU A 21 -2.80 -11.35 -21.60
C LEU A 21 -4.19 -10.71 -21.38
N GLU A 22 -4.40 -9.48 -21.88
CA GLU A 22 -5.68 -8.78 -21.80
C GLU A 22 -6.82 -9.58 -22.46
N GLU A 23 -6.57 -10.05 -23.69
CA GLU A 23 -7.51 -10.87 -24.45
C GLU A 23 -7.81 -12.18 -23.70
N ARG A 24 -6.77 -12.82 -23.12
CA ARG A 24 -6.93 -14.08 -22.39
C ARG A 24 -7.77 -13.92 -21.12
N LEU A 25 -7.49 -12.91 -20.30
CA LEU A 25 -8.24 -12.63 -19.07
C LEU A 25 -9.71 -12.27 -19.36
N THR A 26 -9.94 -11.48 -20.42
CA THR A 26 -11.30 -11.11 -20.82
C THR A 26 -12.11 -12.34 -21.25
N MET A 27 -11.49 -13.29 -21.95
CA MET A 27 -12.13 -14.53 -22.39
C MET A 27 -12.45 -15.49 -21.23
N THR A 28 -11.77 -15.39 -20.09
CA THR A 28 -12.05 -16.20 -18.89
C THR A 28 -12.97 -15.50 -17.88
N GLY A 29 -13.51 -14.34 -18.24
CA GLY A 29 -14.49 -13.60 -17.44
C GLY A 29 -13.89 -12.53 -16.52
N THR A 30 -12.60 -12.25 -16.64
CA THR A 30 -11.91 -11.15 -15.94
C THR A 30 -11.65 -10.03 -16.94
N LYS A 31 -12.70 -9.27 -17.26
CA LYS A 31 -12.67 -8.25 -18.31
C LYS A 31 -11.63 -7.16 -17.98
N VAL A 32 -10.75 -6.89 -18.95
CA VAL A 32 -9.90 -5.69 -18.92
C VAL A 32 -10.70 -4.52 -19.50
N GLU A 33 -10.94 -3.51 -18.69
CA GLU A 33 -11.65 -2.29 -19.08
C GLU A 33 -10.72 -1.29 -19.76
N ALA A 34 -9.52 -1.11 -19.21
CA ALA A 34 -8.51 -0.21 -19.75
C ALA A 34 -7.09 -0.69 -19.41
N ARG A 35 -6.13 -0.23 -20.21
CA ARG A 35 -4.71 -0.28 -19.89
C ARG A 35 -4.22 1.14 -19.66
N HIS A 36 -3.48 1.32 -18.57
CA HIS A 36 -2.81 2.57 -18.22
C HIS A 36 -1.31 2.36 -18.17
N HIS A 37 -0.56 3.44 -18.32
CA HIS A 37 0.86 3.47 -17.96
C HIS A 37 1.00 4.23 -16.63
N HIS A 38 1.73 3.68 -15.69
CA HIS A 38 2.09 4.35 -14.45
C HIS A 38 3.59 4.57 -14.37
N GLY A 39 4.00 5.78 -13.97
CA GLY A 39 5.39 6.15 -13.80
C GLY A 39 6.01 6.82 -15.02
N VAL A 40 7.34 6.90 -15.04
CA VAL A 40 8.11 7.67 -16.04
C VAL A 40 8.12 7.00 -17.41
N GLY A 41 8.38 7.79 -18.47
CA GLY A 41 8.63 7.28 -19.81
C GLY A 41 10.12 6.98 -20.02
N ALA A 42 10.45 6.11 -20.98
CA ALA A 42 11.84 5.73 -21.30
C ALA A 42 12.66 5.33 -20.05
N PRO A 43 12.22 4.29 -19.30
CA PRO A 43 12.81 3.92 -18.00
C PRO A 43 14.32 3.62 -18.04
N ASP A 44 14.87 3.24 -19.21
CA ASP A 44 16.31 3.01 -19.42
C ASP A 44 17.19 4.25 -19.19
N ARG A 45 16.59 5.45 -19.16
CA ARG A 45 17.29 6.72 -18.87
C ARG A 45 17.30 7.08 -17.40
N PHE A 46 16.62 6.30 -16.56
CA PHE A 46 16.59 6.44 -15.12
C PHE A 46 17.54 5.42 -14.51
N VAL A 47 18.56 5.90 -13.80
CA VAL A 47 19.64 5.06 -13.27
C VAL A 47 19.92 5.35 -11.81
N VAL A 48 20.57 4.40 -11.14
CA VAL A 48 21.18 4.63 -9.83
C VAL A 48 22.40 5.53 -10.00
N GLY A 49 22.52 6.55 -9.18
CA GLY A 49 23.69 7.41 -9.09
C GLY A 49 24.33 7.39 -7.70
N ARG A 50 25.62 7.71 -7.62
CA ARG A 50 26.35 7.95 -6.37
C ARG A 50 26.88 9.38 -6.35
N VAL A 51 26.43 10.18 -5.39
CA VAL A 51 26.92 11.56 -5.21
C VAL A 51 28.36 11.50 -4.68
N LEU A 52 29.35 11.82 -5.51
CA LEU A 52 30.76 11.83 -5.13
C LEU A 52 31.12 13.11 -4.38
N GLU A 53 30.65 14.24 -4.89
CA GLU A 53 30.89 15.58 -4.34
C GLU A 53 29.59 16.38 -4.40
N ALA A 54 29.34 17.21 -3.39
CA ALA A 54 28.23 18.16 -3.36
C ALA A 54 28.74 19.48 -2.76
N HIS A 55 28.72 20.55 -3.56
CA HIS A 55 29.18 21.88 -3.15
C HIS A 55 28.09 22.92 -3.40
N ARG A 56 28.05 23.96 -2.59
CA ARG A 56 27.10 25.06 -2.79
C ARG A 56 27.35 25.74 -4.13
N HIS A 57 26.29 26.04 -4.86
CA HIS A 57 26.38 26.70 -6.16
C HIS A 57 26.98 28.11 -6.01
N PRO A 58 27.95 28.51 -6.87
CA PRO A 58 28.66 29.79 -6.74
C PRO A 58 27.72 31.00 -6.83
N ASP A 59 26.75 30.93 -7.74
CA ASP A 59 25.81 32.03 -8.03
C ASP A 59 24.36 31.76 -7.55
N ALA A 60 24.13 30.80 -6.64
CA ALA A 60 22.78 30.50 -6.14
C ALA A 60 22.76 29.89 -4.72
N ASP A 61 22.05 30.54 -3.81
CA ASP A 61 22.02 30.16 -2.39
C ASP A 61 21.33 28.83 -2.09
N ARG A 62 20.39 28.41 -2.94
CA ARG A 62 19.52 27.24 -2.77
C ARG A 62 19.85 26.08 -3.71
N LEU A 63 20.96 26.17 -4.44
CA LEU A 63 21.40 25.12 -5.36
C LEU A 63 22.74 24.54 -4.90
N SER A 64 22.92 23.26 -5.19
CA SER A 64 24.16 22.52 -5.01
C SER A 64 24.63 22.00 -6.37
N VAL A 65 25.92 22.13 -6.65
CA VAL A 65 26.58 21.51 -7.80
C VAL A 65 27.15 20.18 -7.32
N CYS A 66 26.65 19.10 -7.91
CA CYS A 66 27.02 17.74 -7.52
C CYS A 66 27.82 17.07 -8.64
N LYS A 67 28.85 16.30 -8.29
CA LYS A 67 29.43 15.30 -9.19
C LYS A 67 28.82 13.95 -8.85
N VAL A 68 28.15 13.34 -9.82
CA VAL A 68 27.40 12.10 -9.61
C VAL A 68 27.95 11.02 -10.52
N ASP A 69 28.45 9.93 -9.93
CA ASP A 69 28.76 8.74 -10.68
C ASP A 69 27.45 8.08 -11.12
N VAL A 70 27.34 7.84 -12.42
CA VAL A 70 26.17 7.25 -13.10
C VAL A 70 26.59 6.06 -13.97
N GLY A 71 27.74 5.43 -13.64
CA GLY A 71 28.29 4.27 -14.34
C GLY A 71 29.03 4.59 -15.64
N GLU A 72 29.40 5.85 -15.86
CA GLU A 72 30.20 6.30 -17.01
C GLU A 72 31.65 6.58 -16.63
N VAL A 73 32.52 6.73 -17.64
CA VAL A 73 33.95 6.98 -17.45
C VAL A 73 34.20 8.27 -16.67
N GLN A 74 33.35 9.29 -16.86
CA GLN A 74 33.42 10.54 -16.12
C GLN A 74 32.12 10.75 -15.33
N PRO A 75 32.19 11.23 -14.07
CA PRO A 75 31.01 11.62 -13.31
C PRO A 75 30.24 12.74 -14.00
N ALA A 76 28.91 12.69 -13.96
CA ALA A 76 28.05 13.74 -14.47
C ALA A 76 28.00 14.92 -13.50
N GLN A 77 28.05 16.14 -14.02
CA GLN A 77 27.77 17.34 -13.22
C GLN A 77 26.26 17.58 -13.20
N ILE A 78 25.65 17.55 -12.02
CA ILE A 78 24.20 17.75 -11.85
C ILE A 78 23.95 18.83 -10.82
N VAL A 79 23.15 19.83 -11.19
CA VAL A 79 22.70 20.89 -10.27
C VAL A 79 21.43 20.42 -9.57
N CYS A 80 21.45 20.37 -8.25
CA CYS A 80 20.33 19.90 -7.42
C CYS A 80 19.88 21.00 -6.46
N GLY A 81 18.57 21.21 -6.33
CA GLY A 81 17.99 22.19 -5.39
C GLY A 81 17.54 21.60 -4.06
N ALA A 82 17.58 20.28 -3.91
CA ALA A 82 17.08 19.61 -2.72
C ALA A 82 18.00 19.84 -1.52
N PRO A 83 17.46 20.20 -0.34
CA PRO A 83 18.27 20.53 0.83
C PRO A 83 18.97 19.30 1.43
N ASN A 84 18.49 18.10 1.14
CA ASN A 84 19.01 16.83 1.66
C ASN A 84 20.09 16.20 0.79
N VAL A 85 20.51 16.81 -0.34
CA VAL A 85 21.57 16.27 -1.18
C VAL A 85 22.94 16.40 -0.51
N ALA A 86 23.68 15.29 -0.42
CA ALA A 86 24.98 15.24 0.22
C ALA A 86 25.91 14.22 -0.45
N ALA A 87 27.23 14.47 -0.36
CA ALA A 87 28.24 13.51 -0.82
C ALA A 87 28.12 12.18 -0.06
N GLY A 88 28.33 11.08 -0.78
CA GLY A 88 28.20 9.71 -0.28
C GLY A 88 26.80 9.11 -0.38
N GLN A 89 25.79 9.84 -0.87
CA GLN A 89 24.44 9.30 -1.03
C GLN A 89 24.29 8.50 -2.33
N THR A 90 23.59 7.37 -2.26
CA THR A 90 23.06 6.65 -3.42
C THR A 90 21.68 7.21 -3.75
N VAL A 91 21.46 7.63 -5.00
CA VAL A 91 20.30 8.45 -5.40
C VAL A 91 19.71 7.98 -6.73
N ALA A 92 18.47 8.37 -7.01
CA ALA A 92 17.84 8.18 -8.32
C ALA A 92 18.21 9.34 -9.26
N VAL A 93 18.63 9.02 -10.50
CA VAL A 93 19.07 10.01 -11.49
C VAL A 93 18.35 9.83 -12.81
N ALA A 94 17.78 10.92 -13.35
CA ALA A 94 17.34 11.00 -14.73
C ALA A 94 18.46 11.57 -15.60
N ARG A 95 18.83 10.84 -16.66
CA ARG A 95 19.83 11.26 -17.64
C ARG A 95 19.18 12.05 -18.78
N PRO A 96 19.96 12.85 -19.55
CA PRO A 96 19.45 13.47 -20.76
C PRO A 96 18.80 12.45 -21.70
N GLY A 97 17.63 12.79 -22.22
CA GLY A 97 16.73 11.91 -22.98
C GLY A 97 15.71 11.14 -22.13
N ALA A 98 15.73 11.28 -20.80
CA ALA A 98 14.68 10.75 -19.92
C ALA A 98 13.34 11.46 -20.19
N VAL A 99 12.23 10.72 -20.10
CA VAL A 99 10.89 11.29 -20.28
C VAL A 99 10.19 11.31 -18.92
N MET A 100 9.94 12.50 -18.39
CA MET A 100 9.31 12.71 -17.09
C MET A 100 7.81 12.38 -17.13
N LEU A 101 7.13 12.38 -15.97
CA LEU A 101 5.72 12.02 -15.86
C LEU A 101 4.76 12.90 -16.69
N ASP A 102 5.12 14.15 -16.91
CA ASP A 102 4.37 15.12 -17.71
C ASP A 102 4.64 14.98 -19.23
N GLY A 103 5.48 14.02 -19.62
CA GLY A 103 5.92 13.81 -20.99
C GLY A 103 7.08 14.70 -21.43
N THR A 104 7.62 15.55 -20.54
CA THR A 104 8.77 16.40 -20.85
C THR A 104 10.04 15.56 -21.01
N GLU A 105 10.73 15.71 -22.14
CA GLU A 105 12.05 15.11 -22.35
C GLU A 105 13.14 15.97 -21.69
N LEU A 106 13.95 15.34 -20.83
CA LEU A 106 15.01 16.00 -20.11
C LEU A 106 16.21 16.27 -21.03
N GLY A 107 16.53 17.54 -21.29
CA GLY A 107 17.73 17.95 -22.00
C GLY A 107 18.90 18.26 -21.07
N ARG A 108 20.09 18.51 -21.65
CA ARG A 108 21.17 19.21 -20.93
C ARG A 108 20.74 20.65 -20.71
N ALA A 109 20.85 21.13 -19.47
CA ALA A 109 20.45 22.48 -19.10
C ALA A 109 21.60 23.25 -18.48
N ARG A 110 21.53 24.58 -18.55
CA ARG A 110 22.48 25.46 -17.85
C ARG A 110 21.73 26.26 -16.79
N LEU A 111 21.97 25.96 -15.52
CA LEU A 111 21.33 26.61 -14.39
C LEU A 111 22.32 27.61 -13.80
N ARG A 112 21.98 28.90 -13.88
CA ARG A 112 22.78 29.99 -13.29
C ARG A 112 24.27 29.95 -13.69
N GLY A 113 24.55 29.56 -14.93
CA GLY A 113 25.91 29.53 -15.48
C GLY A 113 26.63 28.19 -15.36
N VAL A 114 26.10 27.24 -14.58
CA VAL A 114 26.65 25.88 -14.41
C VAL A 114 25.84 24.88 -15.25
N ASP A 115 26.53 24.04 -16.00
CA ASP A 115 25.91 22.99 -16.81
C ASP A 115 25.41 21.84 -15.92
N SER A 116 24.22 21.32 -16.22
CA SER A 116 23.59 20.18 -15.56
C SER A 116 23.29 19.10 -16.60
N GLU A 117 23.93 17.95 -16.43
CA GLU A 117 23.84 16.78 -17.31
C GLU A 117 22.86 15.73 -16.76
N GLY A 118 21.72 16.19 -16.24
CA GLY A 118 20.68 15.34 -15.67
C GLY A 118 19.95 16.01 -14.51
N MET A 119 19.23 15.19 -13.75
CA MET A 119 18.43 15.58 -12.58
C MET A 119 18.52 14.47 -11.52
N ILE A 120 18.73 14.86 -10.26
CA ILE A 120 18.59 13.96 -9.09
C ILE A 120 17.14 14.05 -8.63
N LEU A 121 16.48 12.90 -8.48
CA LEU A 121 15.02 12.82 -8.47
C LEU A 121 14.41 12.77 -7.07
N ALA A 122 13.26 13.42 -6.90
CA ALA A 122 12.33 13.28 -5.79
C ALA A 122 11.28 12.18 -6.04
N GLU A 123 10.43 11.88 -5.04
CA GLU A 123 9.40 10.83 -5.15
C GLU A 123 8.28 11.18 -6.13
N ASP A 124 7.86 12.45 -6.12
CA ASP A 124 6.82 12.96 -6.99
C ASP A 124 7.25 13.00 -8.46
N GLU A 125 8.53 13.25 -8.74
CA GLU A 125 9.12 13.24 -10.08
C GLU A 125 9.20 11.83 -10.69
N LEU A 126 9.24 10.78 -9.86
CA LEU A 126 9.20 9.38 -10.28
C LEU A 126 7.78 8.79 -10.28
N GLY A 127 6.81 9.49 -9.71
CA GLY A 127 5.40 9.06 -9.65
C GLY A 127 5.13 8.02 -8.56
N ILE A 128 6.10 7.81 -7.68
CA ILE A 128 6.04 6.79 -6.62
C ILE A 128 5.68 7.37 -5.26
N GLY A 129 5.51 8.69 -5.14
CA GLY A 129 5.08 9.37 -3.93
C GLY A 129 4.59 10.78 -4.22
N THR A 130 4.39 11.56 -3.16
CA THR A 130 3.96 12.98 -3.26
C THR A 130 4.95 13.93 -2.60
N ASP A 131 6.03 13.40 -2.04
CA ASP A 131 7.04 14.22 -1.38
C ASP A 131 7.96 14.88 -2.41
N HIS A 132 8.03 16.21 -2.32
CA HIS A 132 8.90 17.09 -3.11
C HIS A 132 9.88 17.87 -2.23
N ALA A 133 9.89 17.62 -0.92
CA ALA A 133 10.75 18.35 0.02
C ALA A 133 12.24 18.00 -0.15
N GLY A 134 12.54 16.85 -0.76
CA GLY A 134 13.90 16.37 -0.97
C GLY A 134 14.02 15.30 -2.05
N ILE A 135 15.26 14.96 -2.40
CA ILE A 135 15.55 13.83 -3.29
C ILE A 135 15.33 12.48 -2.59
N ILE A 136 15.11 11.44 -3.38
CA ILE A 136 15.15 10.06 -2.89
C ILE A 136 16.60 9.65 -2.65
N VAL A 137 16.87 9.27 -1.41
CA VAL A 137 18.10 8.56 -1.04
C VAL A 137 17.78 7.08 -0.96
N LEU A 138 18.39 6.30 -1.85
CA LEU A 138 18.24 4.85 -1.89
C LEU A 138 19.09 4.23 -0.78
N ALA A 139 18.64 3.09 -0.24
CA ALA A 139 19.46 2.32 0.68
C ALA A 139 20.75 1.87 -0.04
N ASP A 140 21.89 1.94 0.64
CA ASP A 140 23.20 1.64 0.04
C ASP A 140 23.50 0.13 0.06
N ASP A 141 22.57 -0.68 -0.46
CA ASP A 141 22.59 -2.16 -0.41
C ASP A 141 23.47 -2.80 -1.51
N GLY A 142 24.50 -2.06 -1.96
CA GLY A 142 25.41 -2.53 -3.02
C GLY A 142 24.94 -2.20 -4.44
N LEU A 143 24.01 -1.25 -4.60
CA LEU A 143 23.60 -0.76 -5.91
C LEU A 143 24.76 -0.09 -6.62
N LEU A 144 25.02 -0.56 -7.84
CA LEU A 144 26.10 -0.04 -8.67
C LEU A 144 25.64 1.24 -9.40
N PRO A 145 26.46 2.30 -9.41
CA PRO A 145 26.21 3.45 -10.28
C PRO A 145 25.98 3.03 -11.74
N GLY A 146 24.95 3.61 -12.36
CA GLY A 146 24.53 3.32 -13.73
C GLY A 146 23.61 2.10 -13.90
N ALA A 147 23.36 1.33 -12.83
CA ALA A 147 22.34 0.29 -12.88
C ALA A 147 20.96 0.89 -13.19
N ALA A 148 20.14 0.18 -13.96
CA ALA A 148 18.79 0.63 -14.33
C ALA A 148 17.92 0.77 -13.08
N LEU A 149 17.32 1.95 -12.89
CA LEU A 149 16.51 2.24 -11.71
C LEU A 149 15.23 1.39 -11.66
N ALA A 150 14.69 1.02 -12.83
CA ALA A 150 13.54 0.11 -12.95
C ALA A 150 13.79 -1.29 -12.36
N GLY A 151 15.06 -1.71 -12.22
CA GLY A 151 15.42 -2.95 -11.53
C GLY A 151 15.47 -2.83 -10.00
N VAL A 152 15.36 -1.61 -9.47
CA VAL A 152 15.45 -1.30 -8.03
C VAL A 152 14.09 -0.84 -7.49
N LEU A 153 13.39 -0.01 -8.27
CA LEU A 153 12.09 0.56 -7.93
C LEU A 153 11.14 0.39 -9.13
N PRO A 154 9.85 0.07 -8.91
CA PRO A 154 8.89 -0.02 -10.00
C PRO A 154 8.45 1.39 -10.43
N ILE A 155 9.36 2.10 -11.11
CA ILE A 155 9.22 3.49 -11.58
C ILE A 155 8.44 3.60 -12.90
N ALA A 156 8.14 2.48 -13.54
CA ALA A 156 7.39 2.40 -14.78
C ALA A 156 6.73 1.02 -14.89
N THR A 157 5.42 0.97 -15.13
CA THR A 157 4.70 -0.29 -15.35
C THR A 157 3.39 -0.07 -16.08
N ASP A 158 3.01 -1.02 -16.92
CA ASP A 158 1.65 -1.12 -17.43
C ASP A 158 0.72 -1.57 -16.30
N VAL A 159 -0.45 -0.94 -16.22
CA VAL A 159 -1.48 -1.23 -15.22
C VAL A 159 -2.75 -1.64 -15.94
N LEU A 160 -3.20 -2.87 -15.67
CA LEU A 160 -4.49 -3.34 -16.15
C LEU A 160 -5.60 -2.86 -15.20
N GLU A 161 -6.61 -2.20 -15.74
CA GLU A 161 -7.84 -1.91 -15.01
C GLU A 161 -8.88 -2.98 -15.31
N LEU A 162 -9.20 -3.77 -14.29
CA LEU A 162 -10.12 -4.90 -14.37
C LEU A 162 -11.51 -4.55 -13.85
N GLU A 163 -12.54 -4.90 -14.62
CA GLU A 163 -13.93 -4.85 -14.20
C GLU A 163 -14.30 -6.18 -13.52
N ILE A 164 -14.17 -6.23 -12.19
CA ILE A 164 -14.41 -7.45 -11.42
C ILE A 164 -15.88 -7.58 -11.05
N THR A 165 -16.56 -8.57 -11.66
CA THR A 165 -17.97 -8.87 -11.40
C THR A 165 -18.20 -9.33 -9.95
N PRO A 166 -19.41 -9.16 -9.39
CA PRO A 166 -19.70 -9.49 -7.98
C PRO A 166 -19.44 -10.95 -7.60
N ASN A 167 -19.53 -11.88 -8.55
CA ASN A 167 -19.29 -13.32 -8.34
C ASN A 167 -17.81 -13.71 -8.31
N ARG A 168 -16.87 -12.77 -8.49
CA ARG A 168 -15.41 -13.01 -8.49
C ARG A 168 -14.68 -12.21 -7.40
N PRO A 169 -15.08 -12.28 -6.11
CA PRO A 169 -14.36 -11.61 -5.04
C PRO A 169 -12.92 -12.12 -4.89
N ASP A 170 -12.65 -13.34 -5.36
CA ASP A 170 -11.33 -13.95 -5.44
C ASP A 170 -10.34 -13.17 -6.32
N CYS A 171 -10.81 -12.35 -7.26
CA CYS A 171 -10.00 -11.50 -8.15
C CYS A 171 -9.87 -10.05 -7.68
N LEU A 172 -10.26 -9.73 -6.43
CA LEU A 172 -10.10 -8.38 -5.85
C LEU A 172 -8.73 -8.14 -5.20
N GLY A 173 -7.81 -9.09 -5.38
CA GLY A 173 -6.41 -9.03 -4.98
C GLY A 173 -5.49 -9.55 -6.08
N ILE A 174 -4.25 -9.06 -6.11
CA ILE A 174 -3.25 -9.36 -7.14
C ILE A 174 -2.92 -10.84 -7.18
N TYR A 175 -2.80 -11.50 -6.03
CA TYR A 175 -2.57 -12.95 -6.01
C TYR A 175 -3.78 -13.73 -6.55
N GLY A 176 -4.98 -13.19 -6.36
CA GLY A 176 -6.21 -13.68 -6.96
C GLY A 176 -6.21 -13.62 -8.49
N VAL A 177 -5.81 -12.48 -9.04
CA VAL A 177 -5.60 -12.31 -10.48
C VAL A 177 -4.47 -13.20 -10.98
N ALA A 178 -3.39 -13.38 -10.22
CA ALA A 178 -2.30 -14.30 -10.57
C ALA A 178 -2.79 -15.76 -10.66
N ARG A 179 -3.71 -16.19 -9.79
CA ARG A 179 -4.37 -17.50 -9.89
C ARG A 179 -5.20 -17.63 -11.17
N GLU A 180 -5.92 -16.58 -11.54
CA GLU A 180 -6.67 -16.54 -12.79
C GLU A 180 -5.74 -16.63 -14.01
N VAL A 181 -4.64 -15.87 -14.01
CA VAL A 181 -3.60 -15.95 -15.07
C VAL A 181 -3.03 -17.36 -15.16
N HIS A 182 -2.69 -17.98 -14.03
CA HIS A 182 -2.23 -19.36 -13.97
C HIS A 182 -3.25 -20.32 -14.59
N ALA A 183 -4.52 -20.23 -14.18
CA ALA A 183 -5.59 -21.08 -14.71
C ALA A 183 -5.82 -20.87 -16.20
N ALA A 184 -5.72 -19.62 -16.67
CA ALA A 184 -5.95 -19.26 -18.05
C ALA A 184 -4.77 -19.63 -18.96
N THR A 185 -3.52 -19.55 -18.49
CA THR A 185 -2.33 -19.67 -19.36
C THR A 185 -1.51 -20.93 -19.12
N GLY A 186 -1.65 -21.57 -17.96
CA GLY A 186 -0.79 -22.66 -17.50
C GLY A 186 0.59 -22.18 -16.98
N ALA A 187 0.83 -20.87 -16.94
CA ALA A 187 2.08 -20.30 -16.44
C ALA A 187 2.28 -20.61 -14.94
N PRO A 188 3.52 -20.81 -14.46
CA PRO A 188 3.74 -21.22 -13.07
C PRO A 188 3.23 -20.17 -12.08
N LEU A 189 2.44 -20.61 -11.09
CA LEU A 189 2.02 -19.79 -9.96
C LEU A 189 3.01 -19.96 -8.81
N ARG A 190 3.55 -18.86 -8.28
CA ARG A 190 4.42 -18.88 -7.10
C ARG A 190 3.63 -19.22 -5.83
N PRO A 191 4.28 -19.79 -4.79
CA PRO A 191 3.62 -20.06 -3.51
C PRO A 191 2.91 -18.82 -2.94
N PRO A 192 1.80 -19.00 -2.20
CA PRO A 192 1.07 -17.89 -1.62
C PRO A 192 1.96 -17.01 -0.72
N PRO A 193 1.83 -15.67 -0.76
CA PRO A 193 2.63 -14.76 0.07
C PRO A 193 2.54 -15.02 1.58
N TRP A 194 1.41 -15.58 2.04
CA TRP A 194 1.16 -15.96 3.42
C TRP A 194 1.74 -17.30 3.84
N ALA A 195 2.22 -18.13 2.89
CA ALA A 195 2.75 -19.45 3.17
C ALA A 195 3.91 -19.39 4.19
N GLY A 196 3.96 -20.40 5.06
CA GLY A 196 5.01 -20.57 6.07
C GLY A 196 4.94 -19.62 7.27
N THR A 197 3.87 -18.83 7.42
CA THR A 197 3.71 -17.91 8.56
C THR A 197 2.80 -18.51 9.60
N GLU A 198 3.31 -18.69 10.81
CA GLU A 198 2.50 -19.24 11.91
C GLU A 198 1.77 -18.12 12.67
N LEU A 199 0.45 -18.26 12.74
CA LEU A 199 -0.41 -17.38 13.53
C LEU A 199 -0.59 -17.87 14.97
N GLY A 200 -0.27 -19.13 15.27
CA GLY A 200 -0.58 -19.75 16.55
C GLY A 200 -2.08 -20.03 16.72
N ALA A 201 -2.45 -20.61 17.86
CA ALA A 201 -3.84 -20.91 18.18
C ALA A 201 -4.59 -19.68 18.69
N ALA A 202 -5.92 -19.71 18.61
CA ALA A 202 -6.78 -18.70 19.19
C ALA A 202 -6.50 -18.56 20.70
N ALA A 203 -6.16 -17.35 21.12
CA ALA A 203 -5.82 -17.02 22.50
C ALA A 203 -6.03 -15.51 22.75
N PRO A 204 -6.39 -15.10 23.97
CA PRO A 204 -6.54 -13.69 24.31
C PRO A 204 -5.29 -12.88 23.98
N VAL A 205 -5.48 -11.66 23.48
CA VAL A 205 -4.41 -10.69 23.27
C VAL A 205 -4.28 -9.84 24.53
N ALA A 206 -3.09 -9.80 25.12
CA ALA A 206 -2.85 -9.05 26.34
C ALA A 206 -3.08 -7.54 26.13
N GLY A 207 -3.87 -6.94 27.02
CA GLY A 207 -4.26 -5.53 26.94
C GLY A 207 -5.49 -5.25 26.07
N LEU A 208 -6.16 -6.31 25.57
CA LEU A 208 -7.41 -6.20 24.82
C LEU A 208 -8.48 -7.14 25.39
N ALA A 209 -9.61 -6.57 25.81
CA ALA A 209 -10.88 -7.27 25.99
C ALA A 209 -11.74 -7.05 24.74
N PHE A 210 -12.15 -8.13 24.07
CA PHE A 210 -12.97 -8.05 22.87
C PHE A 210 -14.33 -8.73 23.10
N ASP A 211 -15.41 -7.97 22.89
CA ASP A 211 -16.79 -8.45 22.96
C ASP A 211 -17.44 -8.39 21.56
N LEU A 212 -18.17 -9.44 21.18
CA LEU A 212 -18.89 -9.53 19.92
C LEU A 212 -20.38 -9.73 20.18
N ASP A 213 -21.16 -8.67 19.96
CA ASP A 213 -22.60 -8.64 20.26
C ASP A 213 -23.49 -8.96 19.05
N ALA A 214 -22.92 -8.95 17.83
CA ALA A 214 -23.63 -9.25 16.58
C ALA A 214 -22.92 -10.35 15.75
N PRO A 215 -22.73 -11.56 16.27
CA PRO A 215 -21.98 -12.64 15.61
C PRO A 215 -22.64 -13.17 14.31
N GLU A 216 -23.88 -12.79 14.02
CA GLU A 216 -24.54 -13.07 12.74
C GLU A 216 -24.06 -12.20 11.58
N LEU A 217 -23.46 -11.03 11.87
CA LEU A 217 -22.92 -10.13 10.85
C LEU A 217 -21.42 -10.28 10.62
N VAL A 218 -20.78 -11.20 11.35
CA VAL A 218 -19.32 -11.33 11.37
C VAL A 218 -18.95 -12.79 11.09
N PRO A 219 -18.87 -13.18 9.81
CA PRO A 219 -18.38 -14.50 9.43
C PRO A 219 -17.08 -14.89 10.13
N ARG A 220 -16.11 -13.95 10.22
CA ARG A 220 -14.86 -14.09 10.98
C ARG A 220 -14.19 -12.77 11.27
N ILE A 221 -13.54 -12.64 12.42
CA ILE A 221 -12.68 -11.52 12.75
C ILE A 221 -11.48 -11.99 13.57
N THR A 222 -10.33 -11.39 13.27
CA THR A 222 -9.08 -11.65 13.98
C THR A 222 -8.40 -10.37 14.44
N PHE A 223 -7.69 -10.47 15.56
CA PHE A 223 -6.82 -9.40 16.05
C PHE A 223 -5.44 -9.91 16.44
N LEU A 224 -4.42 -9.15 16.05
CA LEU A 224 -3.04 -9.28 16.50
C LEU A 224 -2.52 -7.94 17.00
N ALA A 225 -1.79 -7.95 18.12
CA ALA A 225 -1.15 -6.75 18.64
C ALA A 225 0.37 -6.76 18.35
N PHE A 226 0.91 -5.57 18.13
CA PHE A 226 2.31 -5.32 17.83
C PHE A 226 2.85 -4.22 18.74
N ASP A 227 4.03 -4.42 19.33
CA ASP A 227 4.74 -3.46 20.17
C ASP A 227 5.96 -2.89 19.48
N GLY A 228 6.41 -1.70 19.92
CA GLY A 228 7.64 -1.08 19.44
C GLY A 228 7.54 -0.65 17.98
N VAL A 229 6.32 -0.33 17.53
CA VAL A 229 6.05 0.14 16.19
C VAL A 229 6.68 1.52 16.02
N THR A 230 7.48 1.70 14.98
CA THR A 230 7.95 3.02 14.56
C THR A 230 7.16 3.46 13.34
N VAL A 231 6.29 4.46 13.53
CA VAL A 231 5.52 5.06 12.43
C VAL A 231 6.41 6.02 11.66
N GLY A 232 6.40 5.89 10.33
CA GLY A 232 7.22 6.72 9.44
C GLY A 232 6.81 6.57 7.98
N PRO A 233 7.55 7.21 7.05
CA PRO A 233 7.30 7.03 5.63
C PRO A 233 7.57 5.59 5.21
N SER A 234 6.73 5.08 4.31
CA SER A 234 6.90 3.78 3.67
C SER A 234 8.16 3.73 2.79
N PRO A 235 8.76 2.54 2.60
CA PRO A 235 9.83 2.39 1.63
C PRO A 235 9.32 2.62 0.21
N ALA A 236 10.20 3.11 -0.66
CA ALA A 236 9.86 3.53 -2.02
C ALA A 236 9.14 2.45 -2.85
N TRP A 237 9.53 1.18 -2.73
CA TRP A 237 8.89 0.07 -3.44
C TRP A 237 7.41 -0.12 -3.04
N LEU A 238 7.08 0.07 -1.76
CA LEU A 238 5.71 -0.08 -1.24
C LEU A 238 4.85 1.07 -1.76
N LYS A 239 5.39 2.29 -1.68
CA LYS A 239 4.72 3.49 -2.17
C LYS A 239 4.42 3.40 -3.67
N ALA A 240 5.41 2.97 -4.46
CA ALA A 240 5.28 2.81 -5.91
C ALA A 240 4.17 1.83 -6.29
N ARG A 241 4.07 0.67 -5.61
CA ARG A 241 3.00 -0.31 -5.85
C ARG A 241 1.62 0.23 -5.48
N LEU A 242 1.50 0.92 -4.35
CA LEU A 242 0.24 1.57 -3.96
C LEU A 242 -0.18 2.63 -4.98
N MET A 243 0.75 3.49 -5.41
CA MET A 243 0.50 4.53 -6.42
C MET A 243 0.05 3.93 -7.75
N ALA A 244 0.67 2.83 -8.20
CA ALA A 244 0.27 2.10 -9.41
C ALA A 244 -1.14 1.48 -9.28
N CYS A 245 -1.54 1.07 -8.08
CA CYS A 245 -2.92 0.67 -7.77
C CYS A 245 -3.90 1.85 -7.62
N GLY A 246 -3.42 3.10 -7.71
CA GLY A 246 -4.23 4.31 -7.52
C GLY A 246 -4.41 4.73 -6.05
N GLN A 247 -3.66 4.14 -5.12
CA GLN A 247 -3.70 4.44 -3.70
C GLN A 247 -2.55 5.37 -3.32
N ARG A 248 -2.89 6.50 -2.69
CA ARG A 248 -1.88 7.42 -2.15
C ARG A 248 -1.26 6.81 -0.88
N PRO A 249 0.08 6.77 -0.76
CA PRO A 249 0.76 6.41 0.48
C PRO A 249 0.53 7.43 1.60
N ILE A 250 0.53 6.96 2.84
CA ILE A 250 0.28 7.78 4.04
C ILE A 250 1.42 7.59 5.04
N ASN A 251 1.53 6.41 5.64
CA ASN A 251 2.60 6.00 6.53
C ASN A 251 2.76 4.48 6.45
N ASN A 252 3.90 3.96 6.90
CA ASN A 252 4.23 2.55 6.82
C ASN A 252 3.16 1.61 7.40
N VAL A 253 2.46 1.97 8.48
CA VAL A 253 1.40 1.11 9.07
C VAL A 253 0.15 1.07 8.18
N VAL A 254 -0.36 2.22 7.76
CA VAL A 254 -1.56 2.32 6.90
C VAL A 254 -1.29 1.79 5.49
N ASP A 255 -0.07 1.99 5.00
CA ASP A 255 0.35 1.52 3.69
C ASP A 255 0.49 0.00 3.68
N ILE A 256 0.90 -0.62 4.80
CA ILE A 256 0.87 -2.08 4.96
C ILE A 256 -0.55 -2.60 4.84
N THR A 257 -1.54 -2.01 5.53
CA THR A 257 -2.93 -2.49 5.45
C THR A 257 -3.48 -2.40 4.03
N ASN A 258 -3.20 -1.29 3.34
CA ASN A 258 -3.59 -1.12 1.93
C ASN A 258 -2.86 -2.09 1.00
N TYR A 259 -1.56 -2.29 1.20
CA TYR A 259 -0.76 -3.20 0.39
C TYR A 259 -1.24 -4.64 0.53
N VAL A 260 -1.47 -5.11 1.76
CA VAL A 260 -2.00 -6.47 2.00
C VAL A 260 -3.40 -6.61 1.38
N MET A 261 -4.24 -5.57 1.45
CA MET A 261 -5.53 -5.56 0.78
C MET A 261 -5.41 -5.71 -0.74
N PHE A 262 -4.53 -4.96 -1.40
CA PHE A 262 -4.32 -5.10 -2.84
C PHE A 262 -3.67 -6.44 -3.21
N LEU A 263 -2.81 -6.99 -2.36
CA LEU A 263 -2.17 -8.28 -2.59
C LEU A 263 -3.16 -9.44 -2.50
N THR A 264 -3.95 -9.48 -1.42
CA THR A 264 -4.77 -10.63 -1.02
C THR A 264 -6.25 -10.49 -1.38
N GLY A 265 -6.73 -9.25 -1.54
CA GLY A 265 -8.15 -8.93 -1.68
C GLY A 265 -8.89 -8.76 -0.35
N GLN A 266 -8.20 -8.93 0.77
CA GLN A 266 -8.76 -8.83 2.13
C GLN A 266 -8.43 -7.46 2.72
N PRO A 267 -9.40 -6.59 3.03
CA PRO A 267 -9.13 -5.35 3.75
C PRO A 267 -8.67 -5.59 5.19
N LEU A 268 -7.79 -4.70 5.67
CA LEU A 268 -7.27 -4.66 7.05
C LEU A 268 -7.48 -3.26 7.63
N HIS A 269 -7.48 -3.19 8.95
CA HIS A 269 -7.43 -1.92 9.68
C HIS A 269 -6.43 -2.01 10.83
N ALA A 270 -5.86 -0.86 11.19
CA ALA A 270 -4.90 -0.74 12.28
C ALA A 270 -5.42 0.30 13.27
N PHE A 271 -5.63 -0.11 14.51
CA PHE A 271 -5.90 0.78 15.63
C PHE A 271 -4.59 1.14 16.34
N ASP A 272 -4.46 2.38 16.78
CA ASP A 272 -3.52 2.71 17.86
C ASP A 272 -4.05 2.07 19.15
N LEU A 273 -3.35 1.03 19.62
CA LEU A 273 -3.79 0.24 20.77
C LEU A 273 -3.74 1.05 22.07
N ASP A 274 -2.84 2.03 22.17
CA ASP A 274 -2.74 2.91 23.34
C ASP A 274 -3.90 3.91 23.40
N ARG A 275 -4.59 4.15 22.27
CA ARG A 275 -5.78 4.99 22.14
C ARG A 275 -7.10 4.24 22.23
N VAL A 276 -7.09 2.91 22.31
CA VAL A 276 -8.29 2.11 22.57
C VAL A 276 -8.68 2.27 24.04
N ALA A 277 -9.67 3.11 24.31
CA ALA A 277 -10.01 3.49 25.68
C ALA A 277 -10.41 2.26 26.51
N GLY A 278 -9.81 2.14 27.70
CA GLY A 278 -10.04 1.03 28.62
C GLY A 278 -9.50 -0.33 28.14
N GLY A 279 -8.76 -0.39 27.03
CA GLY A 279 -8.29 -1.65 26.45
C GLY A 279 -9.43 -2.60 26.10
N ARG A 280 -10.61 -2.05 25.75
CA ARG A 280 -11.82 -2.81 25.44
C ARG A 280 -12.35 -2.39 24.08
N LEU A 281 -12.69 -3.37 23.26
CA LEU A 281 -13.42 -3.17 22.01
C LEU A 281 -14.68 -4.02 22.02
N VAL A 282 -15.80 -3.40 21.71
CA VAL A 282 -17.11 -4.03 21.54
C VAL A 282 -17.53 -3.86 20.11
N LEU A 283 -17.81 -4.96 19.44
CA LEU A 283 -18.38 -4.94 18.10
C LEU A 283 -19.88 -5.18 18.21
N ARG A 284 -20.66 -4.11 18.01
CA ARG A 284 -22.11 -4.09 18.21
C ARG A 284 -22.82 -3.35 17.10
N ARG A 285 -24.14 -3.51 17.05
CA ARG A 285 -25.00 -2.65 16.23
C ARG A 285 -25.07 -1.25 16.83
N ALA A 286 -25.19 -0.25 15.98
CA ALA A 286 -25.38 1.12 16.41
C ALA A 286 -26.74 1.30 17.10
N ALA A 287 -26.83 2.26 18.01
CA ALA A 287 -28.13 2.78 18.42
C ALA A 287 -28.71 3.65 17.30
N ARG A 288 -30.04 3.62 17.12
CA ARG A 288 -30.68 4.43 16.08
C ARG A 288 -30.45 5.92 16.33
N GLY A 289 -29.79 6.58 15.38
CA GLY A 289 -29.45 8.00 15.47
C GLY A 289 -28.18 8.28 16.27
N GLU A 290 -27.40 7.25 16.62
CA GLU A 290 -26.05 7.39 17.16
C GLU A 290 -25.15 8.15 16.18
N GLU A 291 -24.23 8.94 16.68
CA GLU A 291 -23.34 9.77 15.86
C GLU A 291 -21.88 9.34 16.04
N ILE A 292 -21.13 9.38 14.94
CA ILE A 292 -19.68 9.11 14.91
C ILE A 292 -18.98 10.09 13.97
N GLU A 293 -17.81 10.56 14.36
CA GLU A 293 -16.90 11.30 13.48
C GLU A 293 -15.94 10.32 12.79
N THR A 294 -15.98 10.28 11.46
CA THR A 294 -15.09 9.44 10.65
C THR A 294 -13.77 10.14 10.32
N LEU A 295 -12.79 9.39 9.80
CA LEU A 295 -11.44 9.90 9.46
C LEU A 295 -11.42 11.09 8.47
N ASP A 296 -12.52 11.33 7.76
CA ASP A 296 -12.69 12.49 6.87
C ASP A 296 -13.20 13.76 7.58
N GLY A 297 -13.33 13.71 8.92
CA GLY A 297 -13.82 14.81 9.76
C GLY A 297 -15.34 15.05 9.68
N GLN A 298 -16.09 14.12 9.09
CA GLN A 298 -17.55 14.23 8.98
C GLN A 298 -18.26 13.49 10.10
N VAL A 299 -19.25 14.14 10.71
CA VAL A 299 -20.17 13.52 11.66
C VAL A 299 -21.27 12.77 10.89
N ARG A 300 -21.44 11.49 11.20
CA ARG A 300 -22.38 10.59 10.54
C ARG A 300 -23.40 10.07 11.54
N ARG A 301 -24.67 10.14 11.16
CA ARG A 301 -25.78 9.60 11.94
C ARG A 301 -26.09 8.18 11.48
N LEU A 302 -25.97 7.23 12.40
CA LEU A 302 -26.07 5.81 12.15
C LEU A 302 -27.51 5.31 12.29
N ASP A 303 -27.85 4.27 11.52
CA ASP A 303 -29.07 3.51 11.73
C ASP A 303 -28.83 2.33 12.69
N GLY A 304 -29.91 1.73 13.23
CA GLY A 304 -29.80 0.66 14.22
C GLY A 304 -29.31 -0.70 13.67
N GLU A 305 -29.07 -0.78 12.37
CA GLU A 305 -28.62 -1.98 11.67
C GLU A 305 -27.14 -1.94 11.29
N MET A 306 -26.52 -0.76 11.31
CA MET A 306 -25.09 -0.56 11.06
C MET A 306 -24.26 -1.19 12.17
N LEU A 307 -23.16 -1.84 11.77
CA LEU A 307 -22.19 -2.43 12.70
C LEU A 307 -21.06 -1.44 12.98
N LEU A 308 -20.67 -1.29 14.25
CA LEU A 308 -19.60 -0.40 14.67
C LEU A 308 -18.73 -1.03 15.76
N PHE A 309 -17.49 -0.56 15.85
CA PHE A 309 -16.67 -0.75 17.03
C PHE A 309 -16.93 0.36 18.03
N GLU A 310 -16.96 0.00 19.30
CA GLU A 310 -17.03 0.91 20.43
C GLU A 310 -15.94 0.55 21.44
N ASP A 311 -15.28 1.56 22.01
CA ASP A 311 -14.38 1.41 23.16
C ASP A 311 -15.03 1.94 24.45
N ALA A 312 -14.26 2.07 25.54
CA ALA A 312 -14.80 2.58 26.80
C ALA A 312 -15.32 4.03 26.74
N GLU A 313 -14.98 4.79 25.69
CA GLU A 313 -15.38 6.19 25.50
C GLU A 313 -16.44 6.38 24.38
N GLY A 314 -16.78 5.32 23.64
CA GLY A 314 -17.91 5.29 22.70
C GLY A 314 -17.57 4.73 21.31
N PRO A 315 -18.34 5.04 20.26
CA PRO A 315 -18.15 4.50 18.89
C PRO A 315 -16.86 4.93 18.19
N THR A 316 -15.96 4.02 17.82
CA THR A 316 -14.62 4.30 17.27
C THR A 316 -14.49 4.10 15.76
N SER A 317 -15.29 3.23 15.14
CA SER A 317 -15.27 3.04 13.68
C SER A 317 -16.53 2.34 13.17
N ILE A 318 -16.82 2.50 11.87
CA ILE A 318 -17.93 1.82 11.19
C ILE A 318 -17.37 0.57 10.51
N ALA A 319 -17.76 -0.60 11.01
CA ALA A 319 -17.18 -1.88 10.64
C ALA A 319 -17.32 -2.14 9.12
N GLY A 320 -16.21 -2.49 8.47
CA GLY A 320 -16.15 -2.77 7.04
C GLY A 320 -16.35 -1.57 6.11
N VAL A 321 -16.48 -0.36 6.64
CA VAL A 321 -16.71 0.85 5.83
C VAL A 321 -15.61 1.89 6.04
N MET A 322 -15.44 2.41 7.25
CA MET A 322 -14.51 3.50 7.52
C MET A 322 -14.09 3.56 9.00
N GLY A 323 -12.80 3.79 9.24
CA GLY A 323 -12.27 4.08 10.58
C GLY A 323 -12.82 5.40 11.14
N GLY A 324 -12.78 5.56 12.45
CA GLY A 324 -12.98 6.86 13.11
C GLY A 324 -11.68 7.44 13.63
N ALA A 325 -11.71 8.72 13.98
CA ALA A 325 -10.50 9.51 14.29
C ALA A 325 -9.86 9.18 15.66
N ARG A 326 -10.62 8.64 16.62
CA ARG A 326 -10.15 8.53 18.02
C ARG A 326 -9.01 7.53 18.20
N SER A 327 -9.09 6.39 17.52
CA SER A 327 -8.12 5.30 17.60
C SER A 327 -7.22 5.23 16.35
N GLU A 328 -7.10 6.34 15.62
CA GLU A 328 -6.24 6.44 14.44
C GLU A 328 -4.76 6.33 14.80
N VAL A 329 -4.00 5.63 13.95
CA VAL A 329 -2.54 5.55 14.03
C VAL A 329 -1.92 6.91 13.73
N GLY A 330 -1.22 7.47 14.71
CA GLY A 330 -0.50 8.74 14.63
C GLY A 330 1.02 8.58 14.61
N PRO A 331 1.76 9.70 14.48
CA PRO A 331 3.24 9.70 14.50
C PRO A 331 3.85 9.17 15.81
N ASP A 332 3.09 9.22 16.90
CA ASP A 332 3.48 8.79 18.25
C ASP A 332 3.00 7.37 18.62
N THR A 333 2.25 6.70 17.74
CA THR A 333 1.76 5.33 17.98
C THR A 333 2.93 4.36 18.16
N SER A 334 2.93 3.67 19.30
CA SER A 334 3.98 2.69 19.66
C SER A 334 3.47 1.25 19.71
N ALA A 335 2.15 1.08 19.85
CA ALA A 335 1.46 -0.20 19.85
C ALA A 335 0.30 -0.19 18.84
N VAL A 336 0.26 -1.20 17.98
CA VAL A 336 -0.78 -1.32 16.94
C VAL A 336 -1.59 -2.59 17.17
N LEU A 337 -2.91 -2.47 17.09
CA LEU A 337 -3.82 -3.60 16.99
C LEU A 337 -4.28 -3.76 15.54
N MET A 338 -3.83 -4.84 14.90
CA MET A 338 -4.16 -5.20 13.53
C MET A 338 -5.46 -5.99 13.49
N GLU A 339 -6.50 -5.37 12.94
CA GLU A 339 -7.81 -5.94 12.68
C GLU A 339 -7.86 -6.53 11.27
N VAL A 340 -8.30 -7.78 11.17
CA VAL A 340 -8.66 -8.40 9.89
C VAL A 340 -9.96 -9.16 10.04
N ALA A 341 -10.98 -8.74 9.31
CA ALA A 341 -12.34 -9.23 9.46
C ALA A 341 -12.99 -9.54 8.11
N THR A 342 -13.98 -10.43 8.14
CA THR A 342 -14.96 -10.66 7.08
C THR A 342 -16.32 -10.30 7.67
N TRP A 343 -17.08 -9.49 6.93
CA TRP A 343 -18.38 -8.98 7.33
C TRP A 343 -19.50 -9.57 6.48
N ASP A 344 -20.73 -9.50 6.96
CA ASP A 344 -21.91 -9.71 6.12
C ASP A 344 -21.94 -8.66 5.00
N GLY A 345 -21.83 -9.11 3.76
CA GLY A 345 -21.70 -8.24 2.59
C GLY A 345 -22.93 -7.38 2.35
N ALA A 346 -24.14 -7.90 2.61
CA ALA A 346 -25.38 -7.15 2.45
C ALA A 346 -25.47 -6.01 3.47
N ASN A 347 -25.05 -6.24 4.71
CA ASN A 347 -24.97 -5.21 5.75
C ASN A 347 -23.99 -4.10 5.37
N VAL A 348 -22.79 -4.45 4.89
CA VAL A 348 -21.79 -3.46 4.44
C VAL A 348 -22.29 -2.67 3.22
N ASN A 349 -22.91 -3.33 2.24
CA ASN A 349 -23.48 -2.67 1.08
C ASN A 349 -24.56 -1.64 1.48
N ARG A 350 -25.50 -2.04 2.34
CA ARG A 350 -26.54 -1.15 2.84
C ARG A 350 -25.95 0.04 3.61
N THR A 351 -24.99 -0.23 4.50
CA THR A 351 -24.34 0.81 5.33
C THR A 351 -23.59 1.82 4.46
N SER A 352 -22.74 1.34 3.55
CA SER A 352 -21.99 2.18 2.60
C SER A 352 -22.90 3.04 1.73
N THR A 353 -24.01 2.47 1.24
CA THR A 353 -25.01 3.18 0.42
C THR A 353 -25.72 4.27 1.22
N LEU A 354 -26.21 3.96 2.44
CA LEU A 354 -26.95 4.92 3.26
C LEU A 354 -26.08 6.08 3.73
N LEU A 355 -24.81 5.83 3.99
CA LEU A 355 -23.84 6.86 4.41
C LEU A 355 -23.20 7.60 3.23
N GLY A 356 -23.44 7.17 1.99
CA GLY A 356 -22.75 7.69 0.81
C GLY A 356 -21.24 7.45 0.84
N LEU A 357 -20.79 6.37 1.49
CA LEU A 357 -19.39 6.05 1.74
C LEU A 357 -18.93 4.86 0.92
N ARG A 358 -18.32 5.11 -0.23
CA ARG A 358 -17.71 4.07 -1.05
C ARG A 358 -16.19 4.04 -0.86
N THR A 359 -15.71 3.05 -0.10
CA THR A 359 -14.27 2.82 0.14
C THR A 359 -13.79 1.53 -0.54
N GLU A 360 -12.46 1.41 -0.74
CA GLU A 360 -11.83 0.16 -1.21
C GLU A 360 -12.20 -1.05 -0.35
N ALA A 361 -12.35 -0.85 0.96
CA ALA A 361 -12.79 -1.88 1.89
C ALA A 361 -14.25 -2.28 1.66
N SER A 362 -15.17 -1.30 1.66
CA SER A 362 -16.61 -1.57 1.49
C SER A 362 -16.92 -2.28 0.16
N GLY A 363 -16.24 -1.92 -0.92
CA GLY A 363 -16.43 -2.53 -2.24
C GLY A 363 -15.92 -3.96 -2.36
N ARG A 364 -15.04 -4.38 -1.44
CA ARG A 364 -14.60 -5.78 -1.32
C ARG A 364 -15.54 -6.57 -0.41
N PHE A 365 -15.81 -6.03 0.76
CA PHE A 365 -16.65 -6.70 1.74
C PHE A 365 -18.08 -6.95 1.26
N GLU A 366 -18.68 -6.04 0.50
CA GLU A 366 -20.03 -6.23 -0.02
C GLU A 366 -20.19 -7.46 -0.93
N LYS A 367 -19.09 -7.92 -1.55
CA LYS A 367 -19.08 -9.05 -2.48
C LYS A 367 -18.96 -10.40 -1.78
N GLY A 368 -18.87 -10.41 -0.44
CA GLY A 368 -18.73 -11.62 0.36
C GLY A 368 -17.33 -12.21 0.25
N LEU A 369 -16.43 -11.81 1.13
CA LEU A 369 -15.08 -12.37 1.18
C LEU A 369 -15.06 -13.73 1.89
N GLN A 370 -14.08 -14.56 1.56
CA GLN A 370 -13.88 -15.84 2.24
C GLN A 370 -13.38 -15.60 3.67
N PRO A 371 -13.98 -16.21 4.70
CA PRO A 371 -13.54 -16.05 6.09
C PRO A 371 -12.07 -16.40 6.33
N GLU A 372 -11.55 -17.41 5.62
CA GLU A 372 -10.15 -17.86 5.71
C GLU A 372 -9.15 -16.77 5.29
N GLY A 373 -9.56 -15.85 4.41
CA GLY A 373 -8.74 -14.72 3.96
C GLY A 373 -8.25 -13.84 5.11
N THR A 374 -8.96 -13.81 6.24
CA THR A 374 -8.53 -13.08 7.45
C THR A 374 -7.18 -13.56 7.97
N LEU A 375 -6.96 -14.88 8.01
CA LEU A 375 -5.69 -15.47 8.44
C LEU A 375 -4.59 -15.24 7.42
N GLU A 376 -4.91 -15.37 6.13
CA GLU A 376 -3.96 -15.16 5.03
C GLU A 376 -3.40 -13.72 5.06
N ALA A 377 -4.27 -12.74 5.24
CA ALA A 377 -3.87 -11.35 5.36
C ALA A 377 -3.10 -11.05 6.65
N GLN A 378 -3.48 -11.62 7.80
CA GLN A 378 -2.70 -11.49 9.04
C GLN A 378 -1.27 -12.01 8.87
N ALA A 379 -1.10 -13.14 8.19
CA ALA A 379 0.21 -13.73 7.93
C ALA A 379 1.12 -12.79 7.12
N VAL A 380 0.59 -12.11 6.10
CA VAL A 380 1.35 -11.10 5.34
C VAL A 380 1.62 -9.87 6.21
N ALA A 381 0.62 -9.38 6.94
CA ALA A 381 0.75 -8.19 7.79
C ALA A 381 1.84 -8.37 8.84
N ILE A 382 1.95 -9.55 9.49
CA ILE A 382 3.03 -9.85 10.44
C ILE A 382 4.42 -9.61 9.81
N LYS A 383 4.67 -10.17 8.62
CA LYS A 383 5.97 -10.05 7.95
C LYS A 383 6.33 -8.59 7.72
N LEU A 384 5.37 -7.81 7.21
CA LEU A 384 5.59 -6.42 6.86
C LEU A 384 5.69 -5.51 8.08
N MET A 385 4.88 -5.71 9.12
CA MET A 385 4.96 -4.94 10.37
C MET A 385 6.32 -5.13 11.06
N VAL A 386 6.84 -6.37 11.08
CA VAL A 386 8.17 -6.65 11.61
C VAL A 386 9.24 -5.98 10.75
N ALA A 387 9.18 -6.16 9.43
CA ALA A 387 10.23 -5.70 8.52
C ALA A 387 10.29 -4.18 8.35
N LEU A 388 9.14 -3.50 8.33
CA LEU A 388 9.02 -2.09 7.93
C LEU A 388 8.72 -1.14 9.10
N CYS A 389 8.24 -1.67 10.22
CA CYS A 389 7.94 -0.87 11.42
C CYS A 389 8.83 -1.24 12.61
N GLY A 390 9.71 -2.24 12.49
CA GLY A 390 10.52 -2.76 13.60
C GLY A 390 9.69 -3.45 14.69
N ALA A 391 8.45 -3.80 14.38
CA ALA A 391 7.48 -4.20 15.38
C ALA A 391 7.73 -5.62 15.92
N ARG A 392 7.38 -5.84 17.19
CA ARG A 392 7.35 -7.18 17.80
C ARG A 392 5.90 -7.59 18.01
N ARG A 393 5.50 -8.71 17.41
CA ARG A 393 4.18 -9.30 17.64
C ARG A 393 4.01 -9.73 19.11
N ARG A 394 2.90 -9.35 19.74
CA ARG A 394 2.47 -9.87 21.05
C ARG A 394 1.94 -11.30 20.93
N PRO A 395 2.14 -12.16 21.93
CA PRO A 395 1.42 -13.43 22.01
C PRO A 395 -0.09 -13.22 22.02
N GLY A 396 -0.81 -14.19 21.45
CA GLY A 396 -2.25 -14.12 21.30
C GLY A 396 -2.68 -13.98 19.85
N LEU A 397 -3.91 -14.40 19.61
CA LEU A 397 -4.67 -14.25 18.38
C LEU A 397 -6.13 -14.30 18.80
N VAL A 398 -6.79 -13.15 18.82
CA VAL A 398 -8.26 -13.18 18.84
C VAL A 398 -8.68 -13.72 17.48
N ASP A 399 -9.50 -14.76 17.47
CA ASP A 399 -10.04 -15.38 16.26
C ASP A 399 -11.44 -15.90 16.59
N VAL A 400 -12.44 -15.12 16.19
CA VAL A 400 -13.85 -15.38 16.49
C VAL A 400 -14.72 -15.23 15.25
N GLY A 401 -15.90 -15.85 15.26
CA GLY A 401 -16.69 -16.03 14.05
C GLY A 401 -16.02 -17.09 13.17
N VAL A 402 -16.35 -18.35 13.36
CA VAL A 402 -15.90 -19.44 12.48
C VAL A 402 -17.10 -19.95 11.70
N LYS A 403 -17.95 -19.03 11.24
CA LYS A 403 -19.10 -19.40 10.42
C LYS A 403 -18.60 -19.56 8.99
N PRO A 404 -18.85 -20.71 8.33
CA PRO A 404 -18.61 -20.80 6.90
C PRO A 404 -19.45 -19.72 6.18
N PRO A 405 -18.98 -19.18 5.05
CA PRO A 405 -19.80 -18.30 4.25
C PRO A 405 -21.09 -19.04 3.86
N PRO A 406 -22.25 -18.33 3.76
CA PRO A 406 -23.53 -18.95 3.42
C PRO A 406 -23.54 -19.64 2.05
#